data_AF-A0A6A4IFD2-F1
#
_entry.id   AF-A0A6A4IFD2-F1
#
_cell.length_a   1.000
_cell.length_b   1.000
_cell.length_c   1.000
_cell.angle_alpha   90.00
_cell.angle_beta   90.00
_cell.angle_gamma   90.00
#
_symmetry.space_group_name_H-M   'P 1'
#
loop_
_entity.id
_entity.type
_entity.pdbx_description
1 polymer ?
#
loop_
_entity_poly.entity_id
_entity_poly.type
_entity_poly.pdbx_seq_one_letter_code
_entity_poly.pdbx_strand_id
1 'polypeptide(L)'
;MFAQSPIAATFLLLFFTFFKAVSAQDWYTVEWDATEFVSMSGDMIVPDLPTPGGTPYVWPGVQSGDGVLQAVLDGSSGLWWIGDGFYGTPSLPWGNGFNVNPGDTVHFTFTSSGTTWTCTLSSGDLSASTALDITGNTMNRAIFAVELYDVDFNFGPITYENVVITATTAASSWCDTIPHLGTYPYTITGNTASGNTCRIAKIVQSSAD
;
A
#
# COMPACT_ATOMS: atom_id res chain seq x y z
N MET A 1 -7.89 -36.95 72.36
CA MET A 1 -7.55 -37.82 71.21
C MET A 1 -8.85 -38.02 70.45
N PHE A 2 -9.10 -37.50 69.24
CA PHE A 2 -8.23 -37.15 68.12
C PHE A 2 -8.76 -35.89 67.41
N ALA A 3 -7.86 -35.15 66.78
CA ALA A 3 -8.11 -33.94 66.00
C ALA A 3 -8.73 -34.26 64.63
N GLN A 4 -9.65 -33.42 64.15
CA GLN A 4 -10.13 -33.39 62.78
C GLN A 4 -9.26 -32.44 61.95
N SER A 5 -8.67 -32.96 60.88
CA SER A 5 -7.83 -32.23 59.93
C SER A 5 -8.70 -31.67 58.78
N PRO A 6 -8.41 -30.47 58.24
CA PRO A 6 -9.11 -29.95 57.07
C PRO A 6 -8.51 -30.48 55.76
N ILE A 7 -9.37 -30.81 54.81
CA ILE A 7 -9.02 -31.15 53.42
C ILE A 7 -8.64 -29.86 52.71
N ALA A 8 -7.38 -29.72 52.30
CA ALA A 8 -6.94 -28.67 51.38
C ALA A 8 -7.09 -29.17 49.93
N ALA A 9 -8.06 -28.63 49.20
CA ALA A 9 -8.19 -28.82 47.77
C ALA A 9 -7.27 -27.84 47.04
N THR A 10 -6.23 -28.35 46.37
CA THR A 10 -5.34 -27.56 45.51
C THR A 10 -6.00 -27.35 44.15
N PHE A 11 -6.47 -26.15 43.86
CA PHE A 11 -6.87 -25.71 42.52
C PHE A 11 -5.62 -25.30 41.74
N LEU A 12 -5.23 -26.06 40.71
CA LEU A 12 -4.18 -25.68 39.77
C LEU A 12 -4.80 -24.78 38.70
N LEU A 13 -4.56 -23.47 38.79
CA LEU A 13 -4.98 -22.50 37.78
C LEU A 13 -4.02 -22.57 36.57
N LEU A 14 -4.47 -23.15 35.46
CA LEU A 14 -3.75 -23.11 34.19
C LEU A 14 -3.93 -21.72 33.55
N PHE A 15 -2.90 -20.87 33.68
CA PHE A 15 -2.77 -19.62 32.93
C PHE A 15 -2.44 -19.95 31.47
N PHE A 16 -3.45 -19.99 30.59
CA PHE A 16 -3.22 -19.96 29.15
C PHE A 16 -2.89 -18.52 28.73
N THR A 17 -1.61 -18.19 28.66
CA THR A 17 -1.14 -17.00 27.93
C THR A 17 -1.36 -17.22 26.44
N PHE A 18 -2.40 -16.58 25.89
CA PHE A 18 -2.54 -16.38 24.46
C PHE A 18 -1.44 -15.41 23.98
N PHE A 19 -0.34 -15.96 23.47
CA PHE A 19 0.60 -15.18 22.68
C PHE A 19 -0.07 -14.91 21.33
N LYS A 20 -0.46 -13.66 21.07
CA LYS A 20 -0.75 -13.23 19.70
C LYS A 20 0.59 -13.21 18.96
N ALA A 21 0.79 -14.14 18.04
CA ALA A 21 1.88 -14.04 17.08
C ALA A 21 1.64 -12.77 16.26
N VAL A 22 2.59 -11.83 16.29
CA VAL A 22 2.65 -10.74 15.32
C VAL A 22 3.29 -11.35 14.09
N SER A 23 2.60 -11.32 12.96
CA SER A 23 3.17 -11.78 11.70
C SER A 23 4.20 -10.79 11.19
N ALA A 24 5.31 -11.34 10.70
CA ALA A 24 6.31 -10.54 10.02
C ALA A 24 5.74 -10.07 8.69
N GLN A 25 6.05 -8.83 8.35
CA GLN A 25 5.57 -8.20 7.14
C GLN A 25 6.67 -8.24 6.09
N ASP A 26 6.35 -8.78 4.92
CA ASP A 26 7.24 -8.73 3.76
C ASP A 26 6.87 -7.55 2.86
N TRP A 27 7.90 -6.83 2.43
CA TRP A 27 7.78 -5.62 1.62
C TRP A 27 8.57 -5.73 0.33
N TYR A 28 7.89 -5.43 -0.77
CA TYR A 28 8.50 -5.33 -2.10
C TYR A 28 8.11 -3.98 -2.70
N THR A 29 9.05 -3.05 -2.84
CA THR A 29 8.73 -1.67 -3.22
C THR A 29 9.55 -1.18 -4.40
N VAL A 30 8.94 -0.31 -5.21
CA VAL A 30 9.64 0.58 -6.14
C VAL A 30 9.30 2.02 -5.77
N GLU A 31 10.32 2.88 -5.67
CA GLU A 31 10.17 4.20 -5.07
C GLU A 31 10.80 5.32 -5.92
N TRP A 32 10.33 6.55 -5.67
CA TRP A 32 10.94 7.80 -6.12
C TRP A 32 10.92 8.80 -4.98
N ASP A 33 12.03 9.50 -4.77
CA ASP A 33 12.15 10.54 -3.75
C ASP A 33 12.32 11.92 -4.40
N ALA A 34 11.59 12.92 -3.92
CA ALA A 34 11.73 14.31 -4.30
C ALA A 34 11.51 15.22 -3.09
N THR A 35 11.76 16.53 -3.21
CA THR A 35 11.50 17.46 -2.10
C THR A 35 10.04 17.46 -1.67
N GLU A 36 9.12 17.49 -2.64
CA GLU A 36 7.68 17.43 -2.42
C GLU A 36 6.98 17.01 -3.72
N PHE A 37 6.12 15.99 -3.64
CA PHE A 37 5.20 15.57 -4.68
C PHE A 37 3.86 16.27 -4.51
N VAL A 38 3.26 16.67 -5.63
CA VAL A 38 1.97 17.39 -5.68
C VAL A 38 0.91 16.64 -6.48
N SER A 39 1.32 15.68 -7.30
CA SER A 39 0.39 14.73 -7.91
C SER A 39 1.06 13.42 -8.28
N MET A 40 0.24 12.37 -8.31
CA MET A 40 0.59 11.04 -8.77
C MET A 40 -0.63 10.40 -9.43
N SER A 41 -0.45 9.78 -10.58
CA SER A 41 -1.52 9.03 -11.26
C SER A 41 -0.96 7.86 -12.04
N GLY A 42 -1.82 6.94 -12.43
CA GLY A 42 -1.48 5.83 -13.33
C GLY A 42 -2.58 4.80 -13.39
N ASP A 43 -2.25 3.67 -14.00
CA ASP A 43 -3.11 2.52 -14.15
C ASP A 43 -2.50 1.35 -13.37
N MET A 44 -3.28 0.71 -12.50
CA MET A 44 -2.93 -0.56 -11.86
C MET A 44 -3.68 -1.68 -12.58
N ILE A 45 -2.95 -2.68 -13.07
CA ILE A 45 -3.57 -3.92 -13.53
C ILE A 45 -3.75 -4.83 -12.32
N VAL A 46 -4.99 -5.17 -12.02
CA VAL A 46 -5.34 -5.99 -10.86
C VAL A 46 -4.72 -7.39 -11.04
N PRO A 47 -3.87 -7.84 -10.10
CA PRO A 47 -3.19 -9.13 -10.20
C PRO A 47 -4.14 -10.30 -9.92
N ASP A 48 -3.64 -11.53 -10.06
CA ASP A 48 -4.34 -12.71 -9.57
C ASP A 48 -4.47 -12.64 -8.03
N LEU A 49 -5.28 -13.52 -7.43
CA LEU A 49 -5.37 -13.65 -5.98
C LEU A 49 -4.29 -14.61 -5.48
N PRO A 50 -3.66 -14.35 -4.32
CA PRO A 50 -2.75 -15.30 -3.70
C PRO A 50 -3.45 -16.53 -3.17
N THR A 51 -2.62 -17.50 -2.80
CA THR A 51 -3.08 -18.65 -2.01
C THR A 51 -3.74 -18.15 -0.70
N PRO A 52 -4.95 -18.61 -0.36
CA PRO A 52 -5.62 -18.19 0.86
C PRO A 52 -4.80 -18.52 2.11
N GLY A 53 -4.78 -17.61 3.10
CA GLY A 53 -4.10 -17.86 4.37
C GLY A 53 -3.45 -16.64 5.02
N GLY A 54 -3.29 -15.55 4.28
CA GLY A 54 -2.74 -14.29 4.79
C GLY A 54 -3.42 -13.06 4.20
N THR A 55 -2.76 -11.92 4.35
CA THR A 55 -3.28 -10.60 3.97
C THR A 55 -2.34 -9.93 2.98
N PRO A 56 -2.71 -9.92 1.69
CA PRO A 56 -1.99 -9.19 0.66
C PRO A 56 -2.56 -7.77 0.50
N TYR A 57 -1.67 -6.79 0.48
CA TYR A 57 -1.95 -5.43 0.07
C TYR A 57 -1.06 -5.06 -1.11
N VAL A 58 -1.66 -4.47 -2.14
CA VAL A 58 -0.94 -3.92 -3.30
C VAL A 58 -1.37 -2.49 -3.49
N TRP A 59 -0.42 -1.56 -3.56
CA TRP A 59 -0.78 -0.15 -3.58
C TRP A 59 0.28 0.77 -4.19
N PRO A 60 -0.15 1.79 -4.96
CA PRO A 60 0.61 3.00 -5.16
C PRO A 60 0.23 4.03 -4.09
N GLY A 61 1.16 4.92 -3.78
CA GLY A 61 0.93 6.00 -2.84
C GLY A 61 1.98 7.10 -2.89
N VAL A 62 1.65 8.21 -2.24
CA VAL A 62 2.62 9.24 -1.86
C VAL A 62 2.74 9.29 -0.34
N GLN A 63 3.96 9.38 0.15
CA GLN A 63 4.32 9.19 1.55
C GLN A 63 5.12 10.38 2.08
N SER A 64 4.87 10.72 3.34
CA SER A 64 5.62 11.66 4.17
C SER A 64 6.32 10.89 5.32
N GLY A 65 6.98 11.62 6.22
CA GLY A 65 7.48 11.03 7.47
C GLY A 65 6.40 10.60 8.47
N ASP A 66 5.18 11.11 8.31
CA ASP A 66 4.09 10.94 9.29
C ASP A 66 2.89 10.14 8.73
N GLY A 67 2.92 9.75 7.45
CA GLY A 67 1.88 8.92 6.87
C GLY A 67 1.98 8.71 5.37
N VAL A 68 1.02 7.97 4.83
CA VAL A 68 0.94 7.61 3.42
C VAL A 68 -0.48 7.79 2.90
N LEU A 69 -0.59 8.49 1.78
CA LEU A 69 -1.80 8.58 0.95
C LEU A 69 -1.72 7.51 -0.12
N GLN A 70 -2.70 6.62 -0.21
CA GLN A 70 -2.58 5.40 -0.99
C GLN A 70 -3.92 4.93 -1.58
N ALA A 71 -3.82 4.19 -2.68
CA ALA A 71 -4.90 3.36 -3.23
C ALA A 71 -4.57 1.91 -2.92
N VAL A 72 -5.25 1.31 -1.94
CA VAL A 72 -4.94 -0.04 -1.47
C VAL A 72 -5.88 -1.05 -2.07
N LEU A 73 -5.28 -2.00 -2.77
CA LEU A 73 -5.92 -3.23 -3.22
C LEU A 73 -5.77 -4.27 -2.10
N ASP A 74 -6.85 -4.50 -1.37
CA ASP A 74 -6.94 -5.43 -0.25
C ASP A 74 -7.49 -6.78 -0.72
N GLY A 75 -6.70 -7.84 -0.53
CA GLY A 75 -7.08 -9.22 -0.89
C GLY A 75 -7.32 -10.13 0.30
N SER A 76 -7.35 -9.59 1.53
CA SER A 76 -7.50 -10.35 2.78
C SER A 76 -8.80 -11.17 2.84
N SER A 77 -9.82 -10.75 2.10
CA SER A 77 -11.12 -11.43 2.04
C SER A 77 -11.17 -12.59 1.05
N GLY A 78 -10.11 -12.82 0.27
CA GLY A 78 -10.12 -13.74 -0.88
C GLY A 78 -10.79 -13.16 -2.14
N LEU A 79 -11.07 -11.85 -2.12
CA LEU A 79 -11.47 -11.03 -3.26
C LEU A 79 -10.70 -9.72 -3.19
N TRP A 80 -10.46 -9.09 -4.34
CA TRP A 80 -9.84 -7.76 -4.39
C TRP A 80 -10.86 -6.65 -4.17
N TRP A 81 -10.62 -5.81 -3.17
CA TRP A 81 -11.31 -4.54 -2.97
C TRP A 81 -10.29 -3.41 -3.03
N ILE A 82 -10.50 -2.43 -3.91
CA ILE A 82 -9.66 -1.23 -3.99
C ILE A 82 -10.32 -0.10 -3.21
N GLY A 83 -9.57 0.57 -2.33
CA GLY A 83 -9.99 1.79 -1.67
C GLY A 83 -8.90 2.84 -1.58
N ASP A 84 -9.28 4.10 -1.45
CA ASP A 84 -8.34 5.20 -1.22
C ASP A 84 -8.32 5.65 0.24
N GLY A 85 -7.19 6.15 0.73
CA GLY A 85 -7.08 6.57 2.12
C GLY A 85 -5.74 7.15 2.50
N PHE A 86 -5.70 7.79 3.66
CA PHE A 86 -4.48 8.23 4.32
C PHE A 86 -4.28 7.45 5.62
N TYR A 87 -3.16 6.75 5.73
CA TYR A 87 -2.75 6.07 6.95
C TYR A 87 -1.59 6.84 7.58
N GLY A 88 -1.79 7.37 8.78
CA GLY A 88 -0.77 8.13 9.49
C GLY A 88 -1.33 9.20 10.41
N THR A 89 -0.59 10.30 10.57
CA THR A 89 -0.99 11.48 11.35
C THR A 89 -1.27 12.66 10.41
N PRO A 90 -2.46 13.29 10.47
CA PRO A 90 -3.58 12.96 11.35
C PRO A 90 -4.22 11.61 11.01
N SER A 91 -4.80 10.93 12.01
CA SER A 91 -5.59 9.74 11.77
C SER A 91 -6.90 10.14 11.09
N LEU A 92 -7.08 9.70 9.85
CA LEU A 92 -8.27 9.94 9.06
C LEU A 92 -9.06 8.65 8.87
N PRO A 93 -10.39 8.71 8.69
CA PRO A 93 -11.14 7.59 8.16
C PRO A 93 -10.56 7.17 6.80
N TRP A 94 -10.61 5.87 6.52
CA TRP A 94 -10.44 5.39 5.16
C TRP A 94 -11.48 6.04 4.24
N GLY A 95 -11.10 6.24 2.98
CA GLY A 95 -11.97 6.80 1.96
C GLY A 95 -12.96 5.78 1.40
N ASN A 96 -13.19 5.86 0.10
CA ASN A 96 -14.19 5.08 -0.61
C ASN A 96 -13.52 4.03 -1.50
N GLY A 97 -14.29 3.04 -1.94
CA GLY A 97 -13.75 1.96 -2.76
C GLY A 97 -14.81 1.05 -3.36
N PHE A 98 -14.36 0.04 -4.12
CA PHE A 98 -15.20 -0.92 -4.82
C PHE A 98 -14.45 -2.24 -5.06
N ASN A 99 -15.21 -3.30 -5.31
CA ASN A 99 -14.63 -4.59 -5.70
C ASN A 99 -14.13 -4.54 -7.14
N VAL A 100 -13.02 -5.23 -7.40
CA VAL A 100 -12.44 -5.42 -8.73
C VAL A 100 -12.02 -6.87 -8.90
N ASN A 101 -11.85 -7.30 -10.15
CA ASN A 101 -11.43 -8.66 -10.50
C ASN A 101 -10.02 -8.65 -11.09
N PRO A 102 -9.27 -9.77 -10.98
CA PRO A 102 -8.03 -9.95 -11.72
C PRO A 102 -8.16 -9.58 -13.20
N GLY A 103 -7.19 -8.82 -13.70
CA GLY A 103 -7.16 -8.31 -15.07
C GLY A 103 -7.92 -6.99 -15.29
N ASP A 104 -8.73 -6.53 -14.33
CA ASP A 104 -9.30 -5.18 -14.39
C ASP A 104 -8.19 -4.13 -14.37
N THR A 105 -8.45 -2.97 -14.98
CA THR A 105 -7.57 -1.81 -14.92
C THR A 105 -8.17 -0.77 -13.99
N VAL A 106 -7.47 -0.48 -12.90
CA VAL A 106 -7.83 0.59 -11.97
C VAL A 106 -7.03 1.84 -12.29
N HIS A 107 -7.72 2.90 -12.69
CA HIS A 107 -7.13 4.22 -12.82
C HIS A 107 -7.10 4.88 -11.44
N PHE A 108 -5.92 5.35 -11.01
CA PHE A 108 -5.77 6.10 -9.77
C PHE A 108 -5.24 7.51 -10.05
N THR A 109 -5.69 8.49 -9.27
CA THR A 109 -5.15 9.85 -9.29
C THR A 109 -5.18 10.44 -7.88
N PHE A 110 -4.06 11.04 -7.50
CA PHE A 110 -3.87 11.84 -6.29
C PHE A 110 -3.41 13.23 -6.73
N THR A 111 -4.13 14.27 -6.31
CA THR A 111 -3.77 15.66 -6.61
C THR A 111 -3.89 16.52 -5.38
N SER A 112 -2.86 17.32 -5.10
CA SER A 112 -2.84 18.25 -3.98
C SER A 112 -3.43 19.62 -4.36
N SER A 113 -4.10 20.24 -3.39
CA SER A 113 -4.51 21.64 -3.41
C SER A 113 -4.34 22.19 -1.99
N GLY A 114 -3.19 22.80 -1.73
CA GLY A 114 -2.77 23.14 -0.36
C GLY A 114 -2.51 21.86 0.44
N THR A 115 -3.17 21.72 1.59
CA THR A 115 -3.06 20.53 2.46
C THR A 115 -4.06 19.43 2.11
N THR A 116 -5.02 19.72 1.23
CA THR A 116 -6.04 18.76 0.83
C THR A 116 -5.59 17.99 -0.40
N TRP A 117 -5.67 16.67 -0.32
CA TRP A 117 -5.47 15.77 -1.44
C TRP A 117 -6.80 15.21 -1.91
N THR A 118 -7.06 15.33 -3.21
CA THR A 118 -8.18 14.62 -3.86
C THR A 118 -7.66 13.33 -4.44
N CYS A 119 -8.30 12.24 -4.04
CA CYS A 119 -8.07 10.90 -4.54
C CYS A 119 -9.26 10.47 -5.39
N THR A 120 -8.98 9.82 -6.51
CA THR A 120 -10.00 9.22 -7.38
C THR A 120 -9.54 7.86 -7.84
N LEU A 121 -10.47 6.91 -7.83
CA LEU A 121 -10.32 5.56 -8.36
C LEU A 121 -11.41 5.31 -9.39
N SER A 122 -11.09 4.64 -10.50
CA SER A 122 -12.11 4.15 -11.44
C SER A 122 -11.69 2.86 -12.14
N SER A 123 -12.68 2.04 -12.49
CA SER A 123 -12.53 0.84 -13.32
C SER A 123 -13.87 0.55 -14.01
N GLY A 124 -13.90 0.61 -15.34
CA GLY A 124 -15.14 0.53 -16.10
C GLY A 124 -16.16 1.60 -15.66
N ASP A 125 -17.36 1.16 -15.26
CA ASP A 125 -18.43 2.05 -14.76
C ASP A 125 -18.32 2.34 -13.24
N LEU A 126 -17.36 1.74 -12.54
CA LEU A 126 -17.14 1.94 -11.11
C LEU A 126 -16.24 3.15 -10.87
N SER A 127 -16.55 3.92 -9.82
CA SER A 127 -15.68 5.01 -9.38
C SER A 127 -15.84 5.30 -7.89
N ALA A 128 -14.78 5.83 -7.30
CA ALA A 128 -14.73 6.33 -5.93
C ALA A 128 -13.90 7.62 -5.91
N SER A 129 -14.24 8.53 -5.00
CA SER A 129 -13.43 9.73 -4.77
C SER A 129 -13.52 10.18 -3.33
N THR A 130 -12.37 10.63 -2.81
CA THR A 130 -12.22 11.11 -1.44
C THR A 130 -11.36 12.37 -1.44
N ALA A 131 -11.71 13.34 -0.59
CA ALA A 131 -10.88 14.50 -0.31
C ALA A 131 -10.37 14.40 1.13
N LEU A 132 -9.06 14.45 1.31
CA LEU A 132 -8.38 14.22 2.59
C LEU A 132 -7.49 15.41 2.92
N ASP A 133 -7.78 16.11 4.02
CA ASP A 133 -6.90 17.14 4.56
C ASP A 133 -5.83 16.49 5.44
N ILE A 134 -4.61 16.48 4.92
CA ILE A 134 -3.45 15.85 5.55
C ILE A 134 -2.44 16.90 6.01
N THR A 135 -2.94 18.02 6.53
CA THR A 135 -2.15 19.13 7.09
C THR A 135 -0.94 18.64 7.88
N GLY A 136 0.24 19.21 7.60
CA GLY A 136 1.51 18.84 8.23
C GLY A 136 2.32 17.79 7.47
N ASN A 137 1.74 17.17 6.43
CA ASN A 137 2.43 16.16 5.62
C ASN A 137 3.03 16.78 4.35
N THR A 138 4.36 16.80 4.27
CA THR A 138 5.07 17.00 3.00
C THR A 138 5.33 15.64 2.37
N MET A 139 4.60 15.34 1.31
CA MET A 139 4.74 14.08 0.58
C MET A 139 6.03 14.11 -0.22
N ASN A 140 7.05 13.35 0.19
CA ASN A 140 8.39 13.39 -0.41
C ASN A 140 8.83 12.06 -1.01
N ARG A 141 7.99 11.03 -0.91
CA ARG A 141 8.18 9.73 -1.54
C ARG A 141 6.96 9.35 -2.35
N ALA A 142 7.15 8.88 -3.58
CA ALA A 142 6.16 8.13 -4.34
C ALA A 142 6.57 6.66 -4.30
N ILE A 143 5.63 5.77 -4.03
CA ILE A 143 5.92 4.37 -3.72
C ILE A 143 4.87 3.47 -4.39
N PHE A 144 5.33 2.33 -4.88
CA PHE A 144 4.54 1.22 -5.38
C PHE A 144 4.93 0.00 -4.56
N ALA A 145 4.01 -0.52 -3.78
CA ALA A 145 4.29 -1.54 -2.78
C ALA A 145 3.46 -2.80 -3.00
N VAL A 146 4.09 -3.91 -2.69
CA VAL A 146 3.46 -5.17 -2.32
C VAL A 146 3.80 -5.41 -0.86
N GLU A 147 2.76 -5.47 -0.04
CA GLU A 147 2.82 -5.56 1.41
C GLU A 147 2.08 -6.82 1.84
N LEU A 148 2.80 -7.76 2.44
CA LEU A 148 2.27 -9.09 2.72
C LEU A 148 2.38 -9.44 4.21
N TYR A 149 1.32 -10.04 4.74
CA TYR A 149 1.30 -10.65 6.06
C TYR A 149 0.88 -12.10 5.95
N ASP A 150 1.75 -13.03 6.35
CA ASP A 150 1.49 -14.48 6.32
C ASP A 150 1.06 -15.02 4.94
N VAL A 151 1.56 -14.44 3.85
CA VAL A 151 1.26 -14.86 2.48
C VAL A 151 2.47 -14.61 1.57
N ASP A 152 2.75 -15.57 0.69
CA ASP A 152 3.86 -15.46 -0.26
C ASP A 152 3.50 -14.54 -1.43
N PHE A 153 4.50 -13.88 -2.01
CA PHE A 153 4.31 -13.10 -3.23
C PHE A 153 4.28 -14.02 -4.47
N ASN A 154 3.15 -14.69 -4.71
CA ASN A 154 3.00 -15.70 -5.78
C ASN A 154 1.80 -15.49 -6.71
N PHE A 155 1.21 -14.30 -6.72
CA PHE A 155 -0.07 -14.00 -7.37
C PHE A 155 0.08 -13.14 -8.63
N GLY A 156 1.19 -13.36 -9.32
CA GLY A 156 1.51 -12.72 -10.59
C GLY A 156 2.28 -11.41 -10.41
N PRO A 157 2.82 -10.87 -11.53
CA PRO A 157 3.49 -9.60 -11.46
C PRO A 157 2.46 -8.49 -11.20
N ILE A 158 2.75 -7.63 -10.24
CA ILE A 158 2.02 -6.37 -10.09
C ILE A 158 2.48 -5.42 -11.18
N THR A 159 1.54 -4.93 -11.98
CA THR A 159 1.83 -4.06 -13.11
C THR A 159 1.18 -2.70 -12.94
N TYR A 160 1.99 -1.66 -13.09
CA TYR A 160 1.53 -0.29 -13.20
C TYR A 160 1.91 0.28 -14.57
N GLU A 161 0.99 0.99 -15.21
CA GLU A 161 1.20 1.60 -16.53
C GLU A 161 0.84 3.08 -16.51
N ASN A 162 1.36 3.82 -17.50
CA ASN A 162 1.04 5.23 -17.72
C ASN A 162 1.20 6.11 -16.46
N VAL A 163 2.21 5.80 -15.65
CA VAL A 163 2.45 6.46 -14.39
C VAL A 163 2.98 7.87 -14.63
N VAL A 164 2.42 8.84 -13.91
CA VAL A 164 2.83 10.23 -13.93
C VAL A 164 2.99 10.71 -12.50
N ILE A 165 4.19 11.17 -12.16
CA ILE A 165 4.52 11.72 -10.84
C ILE A 165 5.00 13.16 -11.04
N THR A 166 4.43 14.11 -10.31
CA THR A 166 4.82 15.53 -10.40
C THR A 166 5.27 16.04 -9.04
N ALA A 167 6.44 16.69 -9.05
CA ALA A 167 7.04 17.31 -7.87
C ALA A 167 7.00 18.85 -7.95
N THR A 168 7.44 19.50 -6.89
CA THR A 168 7.74 20.95 -6.88
C THR A 168 9.10 21.27 -7.51
N THR A 169 9.96 20.26 -7.66
CA THR A 169 11.33 20.37 -8.19
C THR A 169 11.49 19.65 -9.53
N ALA A 170 12.55 19.99 -10.27
CA ALA A 170 12.80 19.45 -11.60
C ALA A 170 13.02 17.92 -11.58
N ALA A 171 12.29 17.19 -12.41
CA ALA A 171 12.34 15.74 -12.50
C ALA A 171 13.70 15.18 -12.94
N SER A 172 14.51 15.99 -13.62
CA SER A 172 15.85 15.61 -14.05
C SER A 172 16.79 15.23 -12.90
N SER A 173 16.48 15.61 -11.66
CA SER A 173 17.30 15.26 -10.49
C SER A 173 16.85 13.99 -9.76
N TRP A 174 15.69 13.42 -10.09
CA TRP A 174 15.10 12.33 -9.30
C TRP A 174 14.41 11.21 -10.12
N CYS A 175 13.95 11.47 -11.35
CA CYS A 175 13.15 10.51 -12.13
C CYS A 175 13.87 9.19 -12.44
N ASP A 176 15.21 9.22 -12.55
CA ASP A 176 16.04 8.05 -12.85
C ASP A 176 16.72 7.44 -11.61
N THR A 177 16.45 8.00 -10.41
CA THR A 177 16.92 7.43 -9.14
C THR A 177 15.78 6.66 -8.49
N ILE A 178 15.89 5.33 -8.51
CA ILE A 178 14.77 4.45 -8.17
C ILE A 178 15.20 3.51 -7.04
N PRO A 179 15.00 3.91 -5.77
CA PRO A 179 15.14 2.99 -4.64
C PRO A 179 14.13 1.84 -4.72
N HIS A 180 14.46 0.75 -4.03
CA HIS A 180 13.57 -0.38 -3.83
C HIS A 180 13.85 -1.04 -2.49
N LEU A 181 12.87 -1.75 -1.96
CA LEU A 181 12.96 -2.61 -0.79
C LEU A 181 12.52 -4.03 -1.16
N GLY A 182 13.11 -5.03 -0.50
CA GLY A 182 12.84 -6.44 -0.75
C GLY A 182 13.78 -7.06 -1.78
N THR A 183 13.82 -8.39 -1.81
CA THR A 183 14.58 -9.16 -2.82
C THR A 183 13.59 -9.83 -3.75
N TYR A 184 13.43 -9.27 -4.95
CA TYR A 184 12.49 -9.76 -5.94
C TYR A 184 12.84 -9.21 -7.34
N PRO A 185 12.40 -9.85 -8.43
CA PRO A 185 12.60 -9.31 -9.77
C PRO A 185 11.64 -8.14 -10.02
N TYR A 186 12.17 -7.01 -10.50
CA TYR A 186 11.35 -5.90 -10.96
C TYR A 186 11.93 -5.28 -12.23
N THR A 187 11.05 -4.66 -13.03
CA THR A 187 11.44 -3.89 -14.21
C THR A 187 10.70 -2.56 -14.25
N ILE A 188 11.40 -1.55 -14.77
CA ILE A 188 10.87 -0.20 -14.95
C ILE A 188 11.30 0.24 -16.33
N THR A 189 10.34 0.72 -17.14
CA THR A 189 10.61 1.10 -18.53
C THR A 189 9.94 2.43 -18.88
N GLY A 190 10.56 3.16 -19.81
CA GLY A 190 10.02 4.39 -20.36
C GLY A 190 10.10 5.62 -19.45
N ASN A 191 10.98 5.62 -18.46
CA ASN A 191 11.19 6.79 -17.59
C ASN A 191 11.62 7.99 -18.42
N THR A 192 10.87 9.09 -18.29
CA THR A 192 11.14 10.35 -18.98
C THR A 192 10.89 11.52 -18.04
N ALA A 193 11.95 12.26 -17.73
CA ALA A 193 11.87 13.52 -17.00
C ALA A 193 11.50 14.67 -17.95
N SER A 194 10.51 15.49 -17.57
CA SER A 194 10.15 16.71 -18.29
C SER A 194 9.61 17.76 -17.32
N GLY A 195 10.32 18.89 -17.19
CA GLY A 195 9.99 19.91 -16.19
C GLY A 195 10.03 19.30 -14.79
N ASN A 196 8.94 19.38 -14.05
CA ASN A 196 8.80 18.79 -12.71
C ASN A 196 8.14 17.40 -12.71
N THR A 197 7.89 16.83 -13.89
CA THR A 197 7.14 15.59 -14.03
C THR A 197 8.05 14.45 -14.50
N CYS A 198 7.94 13.31 -13.83
CA CYS A 198 8.47 12.03 -14.28
C CYS A 198 7.31 11.22 -14.88
N ARG A 199 7.46 10.76 -16.11
CA ARG A 199 6.56 9.79 -16.74
C ARG A 199 7.24 8.45 -16.76
N ILE A 200 6.54 7.41 -16.34
CA ILE A 200 7.01 6.02 -16.34
C ILE A 200 6.01 5.23 -17.17
N ALA A 201 6.48 4.59 -18.24
CA ALA A 201 5.58 3.86 -19.12
C ALA A 201 5.03 2.61 -18.43
N LYS A 202 5.92 1.87 -17.73
CA LYS A 202 5.54 0.62 -17.07
C LYS A 202 6.46 0.27 -15.90
N ILE A 203 5.85 -0.20 -14.81
CA ILE A 203 6.50 -0.84 -13.66
C ILE A 203 5.94 -2.26 -13.60
N VAL A 204 6.83 -3.25 -13.41
CA VAL A 204 6.45 -4.65 -13.19
C VAL A 204 7.21 -5.13 -11.97
N GLN A 205 6.49 -5.50 -10.91
CA GLN A 205 7.02 -6.16 -9.72
C GLN A 205 6.64 -7.63 -9.80
N SER A 206 7.58 -8.51 -10.14
CA SER A 206 7.31 -9.95 -10.26
C SER A 206 7.30 -10.64 -8.90
N SER A 207 6.60 -11.77 -8.82
CA SER A 207 6.63 -12.69 -7.68
C SER A 207 8.04 -12.90 -7.13
N ALA A 208 8.14 -13.02 -5.80
CA ALA A 208 9.37 -13.37 -5.12
C ALA A 208 9.38 -14.89 -4.88
N ASP A 209 10.20 -15.60 -5.67
CA ASP A 209 10.38 -17.06 -5.58
C ASP A 209 11.14 -17.48 -4.30
#